data_AF-A0A356V6B0-F1
#
_entry.id   AF-A0A356V6B0-F1
#
_cell.length_a   1.000
_cell.length_b   1.000
_cell.length_c   1.000
_cell.angle_alpha   90.00
_cell.angle_beta   90.00
_cell.angle_gamma   90.00
#
_symmetry.space_group_name_H-M   'P 1'
#
loop_
_entity.id
_entity.type
_entity.pdbx_description
1 polymer ?
#
loop_
_entity_poly.entity_id
_entity_poly.type
_entity_poly.pdbx_seq_one_letter_code
_entity_poly.pdbx_strand_id
1 'polypeptide(L)'
;MPEHKNEQLNLSYPVLPLRDIVVFPHMIVPLFVGREKSVRALEEVMVDDKQILLSSQIDPAADDPDSNGIYKVGVLANVLQLLKLPDGTVKVLVEGKMRVKITEYLENDNYFEARAQVLSESQGDADTVEALLGTVATEFERYAKIKKNIPEEAMSAVADAVESDILSDLVAGHLGIEVEQKQELLETLCVADRLEKIYGLMQGEMSVLKVEKRIKTRVKTQMERTQREYYLNEQMKAIQKELGEGEDGQNEVAELQERIAKTKLSKEALEKANGELKKLKNMSPMSAEATVVRNYLDWMLSIPWGTRSRVKKDLDAAQKVLDDDHYGLEKVKERIIEYLAVGLRSRKLKGPILCLVGPPGVGKTSLGKSVARATGREFIRISLGGVRDESEIRGHRRTYIGSMPGKIIQALKKAKTTNPLILLDEIDKMGQDFRGDPASAMLEVLDPEQNSTFTDHYLEVEYDLSDVMFLTTANSLNMPGPLLDRMEIIPLSGYTEDEKSEIAKRHLIDKQVQNHGLKKGEFELTDPAL
;
A
#
# COMPACT_ATOMS: atom_id res chain seq x y z
N MET A 1 30.99 55.60 -41.79
CA MET A 1 30.22 55.83 -43.03
C MET A 1 31.03 55.26 -44.18
N PRO A 2 30.65 54.06 -44.63
CA PRO A 2 30.27 53.89 -46.02
C PRO A 2 28.84 53.34 -46.12
N GLU A 3 28.22 53.68 -47.24
CA GLU A 3 26.80 53.53 -47.56
C GLU A 3 26.39 52.05 -47.67
N HIS A 4 25.54 51.57 -46.75
CA HIS A 4 24.76 50.36 -47.00
C HIS A 4 23.68 50.69 -48.02
N LYS A 5 23.97 50.32 -49.28
CA LYS A 5 23.01 50.34 -50.38
C LYS A 5 21.72 49.64 -49.99
N ASN A 6 20.64 50.39 -50.12
CA ASN A 6 19.25 49.93 -50.16
C ASN A 6 19.03 49.02 -51.39
N GLU A 7 19.44 47.75 -51.31
CA GLU A 7 19.10 46.71 -52.30
C GLU A 7 17.84 45.89 -51.90
N GLN A 8 17.12 46.29 -50.84
CA GLN A 8 15.93 45.60 -50.32
C GLN A 8 14.61 46.00 -51.02
N LEU A 9 14.55 45.95 -52.35
CA LEU A 9 13.28 46.19 -53.07
C LEU A 9 12.93 44.99 -53.97
N ASN A 10 11.98 44.17 -53.49
CA ASN A 10 11.15 43.20 -54.22
C ASN A 10 11.77 41.84 -54.64
N LEU A 11 12.49 41.16 -53.76
CA LEU A 11 12.70 39.70 -53.92
C LEU A 11 11.60 38.95 -53.16
N SER A 12 10.77 38.23 -53.90
CA SER A 12 9.82 37.26 -53.35
C SER A 12 10.48 35.88 -53.31
N TYR A 13 10.13 35.11 -52.27
CA TYR A 13 10.67 33.78 -52.04
C TYR A 13 9.52 32.76 -51.95
N PRO A 14 9.68 31.58 -52.57
CA PRO A 14 8.82 30.44 -52.27
C PRO A 14 8.90 30.09 -50.79
N VAL A 15 7.74 29.92 -50.15
CA VAL A 15 7.60 29.59 -48.74
C VAL A 15 7.31 28.09 -48.62
N LEU A 16 8.07 27.41 -47.79
CA LEU A 16 7.84 26.02 -47.41
C LEU A 16 7.34 25.96 -45.96
N PRO A 17 6.02 25.72 -45.76
CA PRO A 17 5.47 25.50 -44.42
C PRO A 17 5.96 24.17 -43.86
N LEU A 18 6.63 24.22 -42.71
CA LEU A 18 7.19 23.04 -42.03
C LEU A 18 6.23 22.54 -40.94
N ARG A 19 6.09 21.21 -40.83
CA ARG A 19 5.31 20.55 -39.78
C ARG A 19 6.27 20.07 -38.69
N ASP A 20 5.95 20.34 -37.42
CA ASP A 20 6.68 19.86 -36.24
C ASP A 20 8.19 20.15 -36.21
N ILE A 21 8.68 21.11 -37.00
CA ILE A 21 10.08 21.48 -37.03
C ILE A 21 10.27 22.97 -37.25
N VAL A 22 11.18 23.56 -36.48
CA VAL A 22 11.71 24.92 -36.63
C VAL A 22 13.16 24.79 -37.08
N VAL A 23 13.51 25.43 -38.19
CA VAL A 23 14.88 25.44 -38.72
C VAL A 23 15.56 26.72 -38.26
N PHE A 24 16.79 26.60 -37.77
CA PHE A 24 17.62 27.71 -37.35
C PHE A 24 18.71 28.01 -38.41
N PRO A 25 19.30 29.21 -38.42
CA PRO A 25 20.51 29.47 -39.21
C PRO A 25 21.62 28.47 -38.89
N HIS A 26 22.50 28.19 -39.86
CA HIS A 26 23.63 27.25 -39.78
C HIS A 26 23.25 25.76 -39.60
N MET A 27 21.97 25.45 -39.41
CA MET A 27 21.47 24.08 -39.29
C MET A 27 21.30 23.44 -40.68
N ILE A 28 21.82 22.22 -40.82
CA ILE A 28 21.58 21.37 -42.00
C ILE A 28 20.59 20.29 -41.60
N VAL A 29 19.43 20.24 -42.28
CA VAL A 29 18.37 19.30 -41.93
C VAL A 29 17.73 18.65 -43.16
N PRO A 30 17.52 17.32 -43.14
CA PRO A 30 16.73 16.65 -44.16
C PRO A 30 15.23 16.87 -43.90
N LEU A 31 14.51 17.36 -44.89
CA LEU A 31 13.05 17.53 -44.87
C LEU A 31 12.39 16.57 -45.86
N PHE A 32 11.21 16.06 -45.49
CA PHE A 32 10.37 15.24 -46.34
C PHE A 32 9.14 16.04 -46.73
N VAL A 33 8.95 16.23 -48.04
CA VAL A 33 7.89 17.07 -48.59
C VAL A 33 6.97 16.22 -49.46
N GLY A 34 5.70 16.14 -49.08
CA GLY A 34 4.68 15.34 -49.79
C GLY A 34 3.52 16.15 -50.37
N ARG A 35 3.28 17.38 -49.91
CA ARG A 35 2.18 18.23 -50.41
C ARG A 35 2.51 18.76 -51.80
N GLU A 36 1.56 18.66 -52.75
CA GLU A 36 1.79 19.10 -54.14
C GLU A 36 2.29 20.54 -54.25
N LYS A 37 1.67 21.49 -53.52
CA LYS A 37 2.09 22.90 -53.51
C LYS A 37 3.53 23.09 -53.02
N SER A 38 3.94 22.31 -52.02
CA SER A 38 5.28 22.37 -51.45
C SER A 38 6.33 21.72 -52.36
N VAL A 39 5.96 20.66 -53.08
CA VAL A 39 6.83 20.05 -54.11
C VAL A 39 7.04 21.02 -55.26
N ARG A 40 6.00 21.70 -55.74
CA ARG A 40 6.11 22.73 -56.79
C ARG A 40 6.99 23.91 -56.35
N ALA A 41 6.89 24.33 -55.09
CA ALA A 41 7.77 25.36 -54.52
C ALA A 41 9.26 24.97 -54.60
N LEU A 42 9.58 23.70 -54.32
CA LEU A 42 10.95 23.18 -54.39
C LEU A 42 11.45 23.02 -55.83
N GLU A 43 10.59 22.63 -56.76
CA GLU A 43 10.94 22.52 -58.18
C GLU A 43 11.28 23.88 -58.79
N GLU A 44 10.52 24.93 -58.44
CA GLU A 44 10.78 26.30 -58.89
C GLU A 44 12.13 26.84 -58.38
N VAL A 45 12.47 26.54 -57.12
CA VAL A 45 13.72 26.97 -56.48
C VAL A 45 14.96 26.41 -57.19
N MET A 46 14.86 25.20 -57.76
CA MET A 46 15.97 24.53 -58.46
C MET A 46 16.27 25.11 -59.85
N VAL A 47 15.34 25.85 -60.46
CA VAL A 47 15.52 26.41 -61.82
C VAL A 47 16.39 27.67 -61.81
N ASP A 48 16.33 28.46 -60.73
CA ASP A 48 16.90 29.81 -60.66
C ASP A 48 17.95 30.01 -59.54
N ASP A 49 18.48 28.93 -58.94
CA ASP A 49 19.45 28.99 -57.82
C ASP A 49 18.94 29.84 -56.64
N LYS A 50 17.62 29.83 -56.45
CA LYS A 50 16.92 30.71 -55.49
C LYS A 50 17.02 30.17 -54.07
N GLN A 51 16.85 31.06 -53.11
CA GLN A 51 16.70 30.69 -51.70
C GLN A 51 15.24 30.31 -51.43
N ILE A 52 15.01 29.40 -50.48
CA ILE A 52 13.68 29.03 -50.03
C ILE A 52 13.42 29.61 -48.64
N LEU A 53 12.21 30.11 -48.39
CA LEU A 53 11.83 30.59 -47.07
C LEU A 53 11.18 29.45 -46.29
N LEU A 54 11.81 29.06 -45.20
CA LEU A 54 11.31 28.03 -44.29
C LEU A 54 10.59 28.70 -43.13
N SER A 55 9.33 28.33 -42.90
CA SER A 55 8.59 28.78 -41.72
C SER A 55 7.73 27.67 -41.16
N SER A 56 7.62 27.60 -39.84
CA SER A 56 6.85 26.58 -39.14
C SER A 56 5.36 26.93 -39.13
N GLN A 57 4.51 25.91 -39.13
CA GLN A 57 3.08 26.06 -38.91
C GLN A 57 2.78 26.27 -37.43
N ILE A 58 1.74 27.05 -37.13
CA ILE A 58 1.26 27.28 -35.76
C ILE A 58 0.59 26.02 -35.22
N ASP A 59 -0.29 25.41 -36.02
CA ASP A 59 -0.91 24.11 -35.71
C ASP A 59 -0.27 23.01 -36.57
N PRO A 60 0.53 22.11 -35.99
CA PRO A 60 1.14 21.01 -36.73
C PRO A 60 0.14 19.98 -37.28
N ALA A 61 -1.06 19.89 -36.69
CA ALA A 61 -2.10 18.96 -37.12
C ALA A 61 -2.88 19.47 -38.35
N ALA A 62 -2.72 20.74 -38.73
CA ALA A 62 -3.38 21.31 -39.89
C ALA A 62 -2.80 20.77 -41.20
N ASP A 63 -3.61 20.04 -41.96
CA ASP A 63 -3.15 19.42 -43.22
C ASP A 63 -2.94 20.42 -44.36
N ASP A 64 -3.64 21.55 -44.37
CA ASP A 64 -3.43 22.66 -45.31
C ASP A 64 -3.52 23.99 -44.54
N PRO A 65 -2.38 24.55 -44.09
CA PRO A 65 -2.39 25.81 -43.35
C PRO A 65 -2.73 26.96 -44.31
N ASP A 66 -3.54 27.91 -43.84
CA ASP A 66 -3.67 29.22 -44.50
C ASP A 66 -2.46 30.11 -44.15
N SER A 67 -2.38 31.30 -44.76
CA SER A 67 -1.32 32.27 -44.47
C SER A 67 -1.29 32.75 -43.00
N ASN A 68 -2.39 32.59 -42.26
CA ASN A 68 -2.47 32.96 -40.85
C ASN A 68 -1.98 31.84 -39.93
N GLY A 69 -2.03 30.59 -40.39
CA GLY A 69 -1.54 29.41 -39.68
C GLY A 69 -0.03 29.18 -39.81
N ILE A 70 0.73 30.14 -40.33
CA ILE A 70 2.19 30.08 -40.51
C ILE A 70 2.84 31.19 -39.69
N TYR A 71 3.93 30.86 -38.98
CA TYR A 71 4.68 31.86 -38.23
C TYR A 71 5.29 32.91 -39.17
N LYS A 72 5.29 34.17 -38.72
CA LYS A 72 5.80 35.29 -39.53
C LYS A 72 7.31 35.37 -39.55
N VAL A 73 8.00 34.79 -38.57
CA VAL A 73 9.47 34.73 -38.54
C VAL A 73 9.90 33.34 -38.95
N GLY A 74 10.81 33.28 -39.92
CA GLY A 74 11.35 32.05 -40.48
C GLY A 74 12.81 32.20 -40.84
N VAL A 75 13.32 31.26 -41.64
CA VAL A 75 14.73 31.24 -42.07
C VAL A 75 14.81 31.12 -43.58
N LEU A 76 15.62 31.97 -44.20
CA LEU A 76 16.04 31.75 -45.59
C LEU A 76 17.06 30.62 -45.61
N ALA A 77 16.81 29.62 -46.45
CA ALA A 77 17.65 28.45 -46.58
C ALA A 77 18.06 28.21 -48.03
N ASN A 78 19.22 27.58 -48.19
CA ASN A 78 19.69 27.08 -49.48
C ASN A 78 19.34 25.60 -49.61
N VAL A 79 18.91 25.18 -50.80
CA VAL A 79 18.66 23.78 -51.11
C VAL A 79 19.97 23.13 -51.54
N LEU A 80 20.50 22.22 -50.72
CA LEU A 80 21.77 21.53 -51.00
C LEU A 80 21.57 20.31 -51.91
N GLN A 81 20.51 19.54 -51.68
CA GLN A 81 20.25 18.31 -52.41
C GLN A 81 18.76 18.00 -52.46
N LEU A 82 18.27 17.54 -53.61
CA LEU A 82 16.89 17.11 -53.82
C LEU A 82 16.87 15.67 -54.35
N LEU A 83 16.10 14.79 -53.70
CA LEU A 83 15.91 13.41 -54.09
C LEU A 83 14.41 13.07 -54.15
N LYS A 84 13.91 12.74 -55.34
CA LYS A 84 12.54 12.26 -55.51
C LYS A 84 12.47 10.78 -55.16
N LEU A 85 11.59 10.42 -54.24
CA LEU A 85 11.36 9.04 -53.82
C LEU A 85 10.29 8.36 -54.70
N PRO A 86 10.30 7.02 -54.82
CA PRO A 86 9.36 6.28 -55.68
C PRO A 86 7.88 6.42 -55.25
N ASP A 87 7.63 6.86 -54.03
CA ASP A 87 6.30 7.08 -53.45
C ASP A 87 5.70 8.46 -53.79
N GLY A 88 6.42 9.29 -54.56
CA GLY A 88 6.00 10.64 -54.93
C GLY A 88 6.40 11.73 -53.94
N THR A 89 7.00 11.37 -52.80
CA THR A 89 7.54 12.35 -51.85
C THR A 89 8.93 12.83 -52.27
N VAL A 90 9.29 14.05 -51.89
CA VAL A 90 10.60 14.64 -52.15
C VAL A 90 11.37 14.77 -50.85
N LYS A 91 12.54 14.14 -50.78
CA LYS A 91 13.50 14.35 -49.69
C LYS A 91 14.45 15.46 -50.11
N VAL A 92 14.50 16.54 -49.33
CA VAL A 92 15.37 17.69 -49.59
C VAL A 92 16.30 17.93 -48.40
N LEU A 93 17.58 18.21 -48.66
CA LEU A 93 18.53 18.65 -47.67
C LEU A 93 18.66 20.17 -47.77
N VAL A 94 18.36 20.88 -46.69
CA VAL A 94 18.40 22.35 -46.65
C VAL A 94 19.40 22.84 -45.60
N GLU A 95 20.02 23.98 -45.88
CA GLU A 95 20.91 24.69 -44.96
C GLU A 95 20.32 26.07 -44.65
N GLY A 96 19.98 26.31 -43.38
CA GLY A 96 19.53 27.62 -42.92
C GLY A 96 20.63 28.67 -43.01
N LYS A 97 20.34 29.87 -43.53
CA LYS A 97 21.31 30.95 -43.67
C LYS A 97 21.03 32.12 -42.74
N MET A 98 19.82 32.67 -42.77
CA MET A 98 19.50 33.90 -42.02
C MET A 98 18.05 33.96 -41.59
N ARG A 99 17.80 34.62 -40.46
CA ARG A 99 16.47 34.93 -39.96
C ARG A 99 15.80 35.98 -40.82
N VAL A 100 14.54 35.74 -41.15
CA VAL A 100 13.71 36.69 -41.90
C VAL A 100 12.33 36.82 -41.31
N LYS A 101 11.71 37.98 -41.52
CA LYS A 101 10.31 38.23 -41.22
C LYS A 101 9.52 38.35 -42.51
N ILE A 102 8.48 37.53 -42.63
CA ILE A 102 7.49 37.61 -43.70
C ILE A 102 6.70 38.91 -43.54
N THR A 103 6.72 39.73 -44.58
CA THR A 103 6.04 41.03 -44.63
C THR A 103 4.71 40.95 -45.34
N GLU A 104 4.64 40.20 -46.43
CA GLU A 104 3.47 40.09 -47.30
C GLU A 104 3.49 38.74 -48.04
N TYR A 105 2.33 38.06 -48.11
CA TYR A 105 2.13 36.90 -48.99
C TYR A 105 1.58 37.38 -50.34
N LEU A 106 2.16 36.86 -51.43
CA LEU A 106 1.72 37.15 -52.80
C LEU A 106 0.72 36.09 -53.25
N GLU A 107 -0.27 36.49 -54.06
CA GLU A 107 -1.24 35.57 -54.65
C GLU A 107 -0.55 34.69 -55.69
N ASN A 108 -0.43 33.40 -55.39
CA ASN A 108 0.12 32.39 -56.29
C ASN A 108 -0.61 31.06 -56.06
N ASP A 109 -1.28 30.55 -57.11
CA ASP A 109 -2.10 29.33 -57.02
C ASP A 109 -1.25 28.06 -56.90
N ASN A 110 0.01 28.10 -57.33
CA ASN A 110 0.88 26.93 -57.41
C ASN A 110 1.61 26.62 -56.11
N TYR A 111 2.03 27.65 -55.36
CA TYR A 111 2.76 27.52 -54.10
C TYR A 111 2.65 28.81 -53.29
N PHE A 112 2.99 28.75 -51.99
CA PHE A 112 3.07 29.95 -51.16
C PHE A 112 4.28 30.80 -51.57
N GLU A 113 4.06 32.07 -51.83
CA GLU A 113 5.11 33.01 -52.18
C GLU A 113 5.00 34.23 -51.27
N ALA A 114 6.13 34.72 -50.75
CA ALA A 114 6.11 35.83 -49.82
C ALA A 114 7.33 36.74 -49.94
N ARG A 115 7.15 38.01 -49.56
CA ARG A 115 8.22 38.99 -49.38
C ARG A 115 8.75 38.90 -47.96
N ALA A 116 10.07 38.81 -47.83
CA ALA A 116 10.73 38.70 -46.55
C ALA A 116 11.76 39.81 -46.34
N GLN A 117 11.87 40.27 -45.09
CA GLN A 117 12.89 41.20 -44.63
C GLN A 117 13.89 40.47 -43.73
N VAL A 118 15.19 40.64 -44.00
CA VAL A 118 16.26 40.10 -43.14
C VAL A 118 16.24 40.78 -41.79
N LEU A 119 16.25 39.98 -40.73
CA LEU A 119 16.31 40.46 -39.35
C LEU A 119 17.77 40.62 -38.91
N SER A 120 18.08 41.74 -38.26
CA SER A 120 19.41 42.03 -37.71
C SER A 120 19.50 41.55 -36.26
N GLU A 121 20.59 40.89 -35.92
CA GLU A 121 20.84 40.40 -34.56
C GLU A 121 21.69 41.38 -33.76
N SER A 122 21.48 41.41 -32.44
CA SER A 122 22.29 42.21 -31.52
C SER A 122 22.96 41.29 -30.49
N GLN A 123 24.24 41.50 -30.22
CA GLN A 123 24.98 40.67 -29.26
C GLN A 123 24.45 40.80 -27.82
N GLY A 124 23.90 41.96 -27.44
CA GLY A 124 23.41 42.20 -26.08
C GLY A 124 24.55 42.55 -25.12
N ASP A 125 24.46 42.08 -23.88
CA ASP A 125 25.49 42.28 -22.85
C ASP A 125 26.66 41.32 -23.03
N ALA A 126 27.87 41.87 -23.20
CA ALA A 126 29.07 41.09 -23.52
C ALA A 126 29.51 40.17 -22.37
N ASP A 127 29.39 40.64 -21.12
CA ASP A 127 29.77 39.86 -19.94
C ASP A 127 28.86 38.63 -19.78
N THR A 128 27.56 38.80 -20.01
CA THR A 128 26.56 37.73 -20.00
C THR A 128 26.81 36.70 -21.11
N VAL A 129 27.13 37.16 -22.33
CA VAL A 129 27.46 36.26 -23.45
C VAL A 129 28.70 35.42 -23.15
N GLU A 130 29.77 36.02 -22.63
CA GLU A 130 31.00 35.30 -22.28
C GLU A 130 30.76 34.23 -21.20
N ALA A 131 29.98 34.57 -20.17
CA ALA A 131 29.64 33.63 -19.09
C ALA A 131 28.76 32.46 -19.57
N LEU A 132 27.81 32.72 -20.47
CA LEU A 132 26.86 31.71 -20.95
C LEU A 132 27.44 30.81 -22.04
N LEU A 133 28.36 31.30 -22.88
CA LEU A 133 28.98 30.52 -23.95
C LEU A 133 29.51 29.15 -23.46
N GLY A 134 30.44 29.17 -22.49
CA GLY A 134 31.03 27.93 -21.96
C GLY A 134 30.03 27.07 -21.20
N THR A 135 29.08 27.72 -20.51
CA THR A 135 28.06 27.05 -19.70
C THR A 135 27.05 26.30 -20.58
N VAL A 136 26.56 26.94 -21.64
CA VAL A 136 25.60 26.36 -22.59
C VAL A 136 26.23 25.20 -23.36
N ALA A 137 27.46 25.35 -23.86
CA ALA A 137 28.17 24.28 -24.55
C ALA A 137 28.35 23.03 -23.67
N THR A 138 28.78 23.23 -22.42
CA THR A 138 28.98 22.13 -21.46
C THR A 138 27.67 21.42 -21.10
N GLU A 139 26.60 22.18 -20.87
CA GLU A 139 25.29 21.59 -20.56
C GLU A 139 24.67 20.89 -21.78
N PHE A 140 24.90 21.41 -23.00
CA PHE A 140 24.44 20.76 -24.21
C PHE A 140 25.11 19.40 -24.43
N GLU A 141 26.41 19.29 -24.16
CA GLU A 141 27.13 18.00 -24.22
C GLU A 141 26.51 16.97 -23.24
N ARG A 142 26.16 17.41 -22.03
CA ARG A 142 25.45 16.57 -21.04
C ARG A 142 24.06 16.17 -21.54
N TYR A 143 23.35 17.10 -22.17
CA TYR A 143 22.01 16.89 -22.71
C TYR A 143 22.04 15.84 -23.83
N ALA A 144 22.97 15.97 -24.77
CA ALA A 144 23.13 15.07 -25.91
C ALA A 144 23.44 13.63 -25.47
N LYS A 145 24.31 13.44 -24.47
CA LYS A 145 24.64 12.12 -23.90
C LYS A 145 23.42 11.39 -23.30
N ILE A 146 22.45 12.13 -22.77
CA ILE A 146 21.25 11.55 -22.17
C ILE A 146 20.18 11.26 -23.23
N LYS A 147 19.95 12.18 -24.16
CA LYS A 147 18.91 12.06 -25.20
C LYS A 147 19.25 11.00 -26.26
N LYS A 148 20.54 10.75 -26.54
CA LYS A 148 21.03 9.71 -27.47
C LYS A 148 20.45 9.76 -28.90
N ASN A 149 19.90 10.89 -29.32
CA ASN A 149 19.29 11.09 -30.65
C ASN A 149 19.86 12.34 -31.36
N ILE A 150 21.02 12.83 -30.90
CA ILE A 150 21.73 13.94 -31.52
C ILE A 150 22.94 13.34 -32.26
N PRO A 151 23.11 13.60 -33.58
CA PRO A 151 24.26 13.11 -34.35
C PRO A 151 25.60 13.57 -33.75
N GLU A 152 26.66 12.77 -33.90
CA GLU A 152 27.99 13.14 -33.41
C GLU A 152 28.55 14.38 -34.11
N GLU A 153 28.21 14.55 -35.39
CA GLU A 153 28.57 15.71 -36.19
C GLU A 153 27.99 17.01 -35.60
N ALA A 154 26.76 16.97 -35.08
CA ALA A 154 26.13 18.10 -34.42
C ALA A 154 26.79 18.44 -33.08
N MET A 155 27.26 17.43 -32.34
CA MET A 155 28.01 17.67 -31.09
C MET A 155 29.37 18.30 -31.37
N SER A 156 30.07 17.87 -32.43
CA SER A 156 31.32 18.50 -32.86
C SER A 156 31.10 19.95 -33.30
N ALA A 157 30.08 20.21 -34.12
CA ALA A 157 29.77 21.55 -34.60
C ALA A 157 29.48 22.54 -33.46
N VAL A 158 28.78 22.09 -32.40
CA VAL A 158 28.54 22.91 -31.20
C VAL A 158 29.82 23.11 -30.39
N ALA A 159 30.69 22.11 -30.29
CA ALA A 159 31.96 22.22 -29.57
C ALA A 159 32.97 23.15 -30.29
N ASP A 160 32.94 23.18 -31.62
CA ASP A 160 33.80 24.00 -32.47
C ASP A 160 33.27 25.44 -32.66
N ALA A 161 32.03 25.71 -32.28
CA ALA A 161 31.41 27.03 -32.40
C ALA A 161 32.00 28.03 -31.39
N VAL A 162 32.80 28.97 -31.89
CA VAL A 162 33.42 30.05 -31.10
C VAL A 162 32.48 31.26 -30.97
N GLU A 163 31.64 31.49 -31.98
CA GLU A 163 30.73 32.64 -32.03
C GLU A 163 29.39 32.32 -31.34
N SER A 164 28.90 33.28 -30.55
CA SER A 164 27.74 33.14 -29.65
C SER A 164 26.41 33.00 -30.36
N ASP A 165 26.25 33.68 -31.50
CA ASP A 165 25.12 33.56 -32.42
C ASP A 165 25.06 32.16 -33.02
N ILE A 166 26.17 31.67 -33.58
CA ILE A 166 26.25 30.32 -34.17
C ILE A 166 25.97 29.25 -33.12
N LEU A 167 26.59 29.35 -31.94
CA LEU A 167 26.38 28.40 -30.85
C LEU A 167 24.89 28.34 -30.44
N SER A 168 24.27 29.51 -30.27
CA SER A 168 22.87 29.60 -29.85
C SER A 168 21.92 28.93 -30.85
N ASP A 169 22.21 29.04 -32.14
CA ASP A 169 21.36 28.52 -33.21
C ASP A 169 21.48 27.01 -33.38
N LEU A 170 22.72 26.50 -33.34
CA LEU A 170 22.98 25.06 -33.38
C LEU A 170 22.35 24.36 -32.18
N VAL A 171 22.52 24.92 -30.97
CA VAL A 171 21.95 24.34 -29.76
C VAL A 171 20.42 24.34 -29.82
N ALA A 172 19.80 25.48 -30.15
CA ALA A 172 18.35 25.61 -30.22
C ALA A 172 17.71 24.62 -31.23
N GLY A 173 18.36 24.40 -32.37
CA GLY A 173 17.90 23.43 -33.37
C GLY A 173 17.78 22.00 -32.84
N HIS A 174 18.72 21.58 -31.98
CA HIS A 174 18.80 20.22 -31.44
C HIS A 174 18.06 19.99 -30.11
N LEU A 175 17.54 21.06 -29.48
CA LEU A 175 16.68 20.93 -28.30
C LEU A 175 15.39 20.16 -28.62
N GLY A 176 14.89 19.42 -27.63
CA GLY A 176 13.69 18.57 -27.73
C GLY A 176 12.41 19.22 -27.25
N ILE A 177 12.36 20.54 -27.32
CA ILE A 177 11.26 21.37 -26.85
C ILE A 177 10.17 21.52 -27.92
N GLU A 178 9.00 21.98 -27.49
CA GLU A 178 7.84 22.20 -28.35
C GLU A 178 8.09 23.30 -29.40
N VAL A 179 7.36 23.24 -30.52
CA VAL A 179 7.52 24.17 -31.66
C VAL A 179 7.36 25.62 -31.22
N GLU A 180 6.41 25.90 -30.34
CA GLU A 180 6.15 27.25 -29.81
C GLU A 180 7.39 27.83 -29.10
N GLN A 181 8.06 27.03 -28.28
CA GLN A 181 9.27 27.45 -27.56
C GLN A 181 10.47 27.60 -28.50
N LYS A 182 10.60 26.71 -29.51
CA LYS A 182 11.62 26.87 -30.56
C LYS A 182 11.40 28.14 -31.38
N GLN A 183 10.15 28.44 -31.69
CA GLN A 183 9.79 29.65 -32.43
C GLN A 183 10.15 30.89 -31.61
N GLU A 184 9.88 30.90 -30.31
CA GLU A 184 10.27 32.00 -29.42
C GLU A 184 11.80 32.22 -29.41
N LEU A 185 12.59 31.14 -29.45
CA LEU A 185 14.06 31.23 -29.58
C LEU A 185 14.47 31.81 -30.94
N LEU A 186 13.81 31.41 -32.03
CA LEU A 186 14.09 31.93 -33.36
C LEU A 186 13.80 33.44 -33.45
N GLU A 187 12.73 33.90 -32.78
CA GLU A 187 12.28 35.29 -32.73
C GLU A 187 13.12 36.18 -31.79
N THR A 188 13.93 35.58 -30.91
CA THR A 188 14.77 36.32 -29.96
C THR A 188 16.06 36.80 -30.64
N LEU A 189 16.06 38.06 -31.10
CA LEU A 189 17.17 38.69 -31.85
C LEU A 189 18.39 39.05 -30.99
N CYS A 190 18.21 39.21 -29.68
CA CYS A 190 19.30 39.44 -28.74
C CYS A 190 19.99 38.11 -28.41
N VAL A 191 21.29 38.00 -28.68
CA VAL A 191 22.06 36.75 -28.47
C VAL A 191 22.16 36.41 -26.98
N ALA A 192 22.42 37.39 -26.12
CA ALA A 192 22.46 37.20 -24.66
C ALA A 192 21.13 36.61 -24.13
N ASP A 193 20.00 37.23 -24.44
CA ASP A 193 18.68 36.78 -24.00
C ASP A 193 18.34 35.38 -24.54
N ARG A 194 18.76 35.09 -25.78
CA ARG A 194 18.56 33.78 -26.42
C ARG A 194 19.37 32.70 -25.71
N LEU A 195 20.63 32.97 -25.36
CA LEU A 195 21.47 32.03 -24.59
C LEU A 195 20.89 31.76 -23.20
N GLU A 196 20.35 32.77 -22.51
CA GLU A 196 19.68 32.59 -21.22
C GLU A 196 18.44 31.69 -21.35
N LYS A 197 17.58 31.96 -22.34
CA LYS A 197 16.39 31.15 -22.60
C LYS A 197 16.75 29.71 -22.95
N ILE A 198 17.75 29.51 -23.81
CA ILE A 198 18.28 28.18 -24.17
C ILE A 198 18.74 27.44 -22.93
N TYR A 199 19.51 28.09 -22.06
CA TYR A 199 20.01 27.48 -20.84
C TYR A 199 18.86 27.05 -19.91
N GLY A 200 17.88 27.93 -19.70
CA GLY A 200 16.71 27.64 -18.86
C GLY A 200 15.87 26.46 -19.38
N LEU A 201 15.56 26.47 -20.69
CA LEU A 201 14.80 25.40 -21.34
C LEU A 201 15.55 24.06 -21.27
N MET A 202 16.87 24.09 -21.50
CA MET A 202 17.71 22.90 -21.41
C MET A 202 17.76 22.31 -19.99
N GLN A 203 17.79 23.14 -18.93
CA GLN A 203 17.72 22.67 -17.54
C GLN A 203 16.37 22.00 -17.23
N GLY A 204 15.26 22.59 -17.70
CA GLY A 204 13.93 22.00 -17.58
C GLY A 204 13.86 20.62 -18.22
N GLU A 205 14.27 20.51 -19.48
CA GLU A 205 14.32 19.26 -20.25
C GLU A 205 15.20 18.19 -19.58
N MET A 206 16.37 18.59 -19.08
CA MET A 206 17.29 17.69 -18.39
C MET A 206 16.65 17.05 -17.15
N SER A 207 15.80 17.80 -16.43
CA SER A 207 15.10 17.31 -15.25
C SER A 207 14.09 16.21 -15.60
N VAL A 208 13.31 16.42 -16.68
CA VAL A 208 12.32 15.47 -17.19
C VAL A 208 13.01 14.18 -17.63
N LEU A 209 14.06 14.30 -18.45
CA LEU A 209 14.84 13.16 -18.96
C LEU A 209 15.45 12.31 -17.83
N LYS A 210 15.90 12.93 -16.73
CA LYS A 210 16.43 12.21 -15.55
C LYS A 210 15.34 11.40 -14.85
N VAL A 211 14.13 11.95 -14.71
CA VAL A 211 12.99 11.24 -14.10
C VAL A 211 12.57 10.07 -14.98
N GLU A 212 12.43 10.28 -16.29
CA GLU A 212 12.09 9.20 -17.24
C GLU A 212 13.12 8.05 -17.19
N LYS A 213 14.41 8.38 -17.18
CA LYS A 213 15.48 7.37 -17.08
C LYS A 213 15.36 6.57 -15.79
N ARG A 214 15.09 7.23 -14.65
CA ARG A 214 14.90 6.56 -13.35
C ARG A 214 13.68 5.63 -13.38
N ILE A 215 12.58 6.05 -13.98
CA ILE A 215 11.37 5.21 -14.15
C ILE A 215 11.69 3.99 -15.02
N LYS A 216 12.28 4.18 -16.21
CA LYS A 216 12.68 3.10 -17.11
C LYS A 216 13.59 2.08 -16.42
N THR A 217 14.58 2.54 -15.65
CA THR A 217 15.46 1.64 -14.89
C THR A 217 14.68 0.86 -13.83
N ARG A 218 13.80 1.50 -13.05
CA ARG A 218 13.01 0.82 -12.02
C ARG A 218 12.07 -0.24 -12.61
N VAL A 219 11.38 0.08 -13.71
CA VAL A 219 10.51 -0.86 -14.43
C VAL A 219 11.33 -2.04 -14.96
N LYS A 220 12.49 -1.79 -15.57
CA LYS A 220 13.38 -2.85 -16.07
C LYS A 220 13.83 -3.79 -14.95
N THR A 221 14.31 -3.26 -13.82
CA THR A 221 14.72 -4.09 -12.67
C THR A 221 13.56 -4.90 -12.09
N GLN A 222 12.37 -4.31 -12.02
CA GLN A 222 11.17 -5.02 -11.55
C GLN A 222 10.77 -6.15 -12.50
N MET A 223 10.76 -5.90 -13.82
CA MET A 223 10.47 -6.91 -14.84
C MET A 223 11.50 -8.04 -14.85
N GLU A 224 12.80 -7.73 -14.75
CA GLU A 224 13.86 -8.73 -14.68
C GLU A 224 13.72 -9.59 -13.42
N ARG A 225 13.36 -9.01 -12.28
CA ARG A 225 13.08 -9.76 -11.05
C ARG A 225 11.87 -10.68 -11.22
N THR A 226 10.78 -10.20 -11.79
CA THR A 226 9.57 -11.00 -12.04
C THR A 226 9.82 -12.12 -13.05
N GLN A 227 10.54 -11.86 -14.14
CA GLN A 227 10.93 -12.90 -15.10
C GLN A 227 11.87 -13.94 -14.47
N ARG A 228 12.83 -13.51 -13.65
CA ARG A 228 13.73 -14.40 -12.94
C ARG A 228 12.98 -15.26 -11.92
N GLU A 229 12.07 -14.69 -11.14
CA GLU A 229 11.19 -15.44 -10.22
C GLU A 229 10.29 -16.42 -10.98
N TYR A 230 9.71 -16.01 -12.12
CA TYR A 230 8.91 -16.89 -12.97
C TYR A 230 9.72 -18.07 -13.52
N TYR A 231 10.90 -17.80 -14.08
CA TYR A 231 11.79 -18.81 -14.65
C TYR A 231 12.31 -19.77 -13.57
N LEU A 232 12.72 -19.25 -12.42
CA LEU A 232 13.16 -20.08 -11.29
C LEU A 232 12.01 -20.94 -10.75
N ASN A 233 10.78 -20.43 -10.70
CA ASN A 233 9.61 -21.22 -10.29
C ASN A 233 9.26 -22.31 -11.31
N GLU A 234 9.33 -22.03 -12.61
CA GLU A 234 9.13 -23.06 -13.64
C GLU A 234 10.25 -24.10 -13.62
N GLN A 235 11.51 -23.70 -13.43
CA GLN A 235 12.61 -24.64 -13.20
C GLN A 235 12.41 -25.46 -11.93
N MET A 236 12.01 -24.84 -10.82
CA MET A 236 11.73 -25.55 -9.57
C MET A 236 10.57 -26.54 -9.72
N LYS A 237 9.51 -26.21 -10.46
CA LYS A 237 8.42 -27.15 -10.77
C LYS A 237 8.90 -28.31 -11.63
N ALA A 238 9.74 -28.05 -12.64
CA ALA A 238 10.33 -29.09 -13.48
C ALA A 238 11.25 -30.00 -12.65
N ILE A 239 12.09 -29.42 -11.79
CA ILE A 239 12.99 -30.12 -10.86
C ILE A 239 12.19 -30.95 -9.84
N GLN A 240 11.15 -30.40 -9.23
CA GLN A 240 10.26 -31.13 -8.30
C GLN A 240 9.52 -32.28 -8.98
N LYS A 241 9.16 -32.13 -10.26
CA LYS A 241 8.55 -33.19 -11.06
C LYS A 241 9.54 -34.30 -11.42
N GLU A 242 10.82 -33.99 -11.59
CA GLU A 242 11.88 -34.97 -11.83
C GLU A 242 12.44 -35.61 -10.55
N LEU A 243 12.45 -34.91 -9.42
CA LEU A 243 12.96 -35.40 -8.14
C LEU A 243 12.02 -36.34 -7.39
N GLY A 244 10.75 -36.49 -7.83
CA GLY A 244 9.82 -37.42 -7.20
C GLY A 244 9.43 -37.09 -5.75
N GLU A 245 9.80 -35.93 -5.22
CA GLU A 245 9.40 -35.46 -3.89
C GLU A 245 7.98 -34.85 -3.93
N GLY A 246 7.01 -35.74 -4.12
CA GLY A 246 5.58 -35.46 -3.93
C GLY A 246 5.05 -35.85 -2.54
N GLU A 247 5.87 -36.42 -1.66
CA GLU A 247 5.35 -37.09 -0.45
C GLU A 247 5.04 -36.13 0.71
N ASP A 248 5.86 -35.12 1.03
CA ASP A 248 5.63 -34.31 2.25
C ASP A 248 4.42 -33.35 2.15
N GLY A 249 4.23 -32.70 1.00
CA GLY A 249 3.10 -31.77 0.80
C GLY A 249 1.75 -32.47 0.61
N GLN A 250 1.74 -33.68 0.04
CA GLN A 250 0.51 -34.48 -0.09
C GLN A 250 0.08 -35.08 1.25
N ASN A 251 1.04 -35.43 2.12
CA ASN A 251 0.75 -36.03 3.42
C ASN A 251 0.07 -35.03 4.38
N GLU A 252 0.53 -33.77 4.42
CA GLU A 252 -0.09 -32.71 5.25
C GLU A 252 -1.57 -32.48 4.88
N VAL A 253 -1.87 -32.40 3.58
CA VAL A 253 -3.23 -32.19 3.09
C VAL A 253 -4.13 -33.38 3.44
N ALA A 254 -3.60 -34.60 3.34
CA ALA A 254 -4.33 -35.81 3.74
C ALA A 254 -4.63 -35.83 5.24
N GLU A 255 -3.67 -35.43 6.08
CA GLU A 255 -3.85 -35.32 7.53
C GLU A 255 -4.93 -34.28 7.90
N LEU A 256 -4.89 -33.10 7.29
CA LEU A 256 -5.92 -32.07 7.49
C LEU A 256 -7.30 -32.57 7.06
N GLN A 257 -7.39 -33.29 5.95
CA GLN A 257 -8.64 -33.89 5.48
C GLN A 257 -9.19 -34.91 6.48
N GLU A 258 -8.33 -35.76 7.05
CA GLU A 258 -8.72 -36.73 8.07
C GLU A 258 -9.17 -36.04 9.36
N ARG A 259 -8.46 -35.00 9.82
CA ARG A 259 -8.83 -34.20 11.00
C ARG A 259 -10.17 -33.50 10.81
N ILE A 260 -10.45 -32.92 9.63
CA ILE A 260 -11.75 -32.31 9.30
C ILE A 260 -12.86 -33.35 9.41
N ALA A 261 -12.65 -34.56 8.88
CA ALA A 261 -13.65 -35.63 8.92
C ALA A 261 -13.92 -36.16 10.35
N LYS A 262 -12.89 -36.20 11.21
CA LYS A 262 -13.02 -36.65 12.62
C LYS A 262 -13.68 -35.59 13.52
N THR A 263 -13.49 -34.31 13.21
CA THR A 263 -13.97 -33.20 14.04
C THR A 263 -15.46 -32.96 13.79
N LYS A 264 -16.25 -32.83 14.87
CA LYS A 264 -17.70 -32.61 14.78
C LYS A 264 -18.05 -31.13 14.50
N LEU A 265 -17.58 -30.62 13.37
CA LEU A 265 -17.82 -29.24 12.92
C LEU A 265 -19.32 -28.98 12.71
N SER A 266 -19.74 -27.71 12.84
CA SER A 266 -21.06 -27.27 12.37
C SER A 266 -21.13 -27.37 10.84
N LYS A 267 -22.34 -27.33 10.27
CA LYS A 267 -22.51 -27.39 8.80
C LYS A 267 -21.75 -26.27 8.09
N GLU A 268 -21.87 -25.06 8.61
CA GLU A 268 -21.19 -23.87 8.10
C GLU A 268 -19.66 -23.98 8.24
N ALA A 269 -19.16 -24.39 9.41
CA ALA A 269 -17.73 -24.56 9.64
C ALA A 269 -17.14 -25.67 8.76
N LEU A 270 -17.88 -26.75 8.52
CA LEU A 270 -17.46 -27.85 7.64
C LEU A 270 -17.38 -27.39 6.18
N GLU A 271 -18.36 -26.63 5.68
CA GLU A 271 -18.34 -26.07 4.33
C GLU A 271 -17.13 -25.14 4.14
N LYS A 272 -16.90 -24.26 5.11
CA LYS A 272 -15.77 -23.32 5.07
C LYS A 272 -14.41 -24.02 5.18
N ALA A 273 -14.27 -25.00 6.07
CA ALA A 273 -13.05 -25.80 6.21
C ALA A 273 -12.72 -26.53 4.90
N ASN A 274 -13.72 -27.14 4.24
CA ASN A 274 -13.51 -27.82 2.96
C ASN A 274 -13.18 -26.84 1.83
N GLY A 275 -13.80 -25.67 1.80
CA GLY A 275 -13.48 -24.61 0.85
C GLY A 275 -12.03 -24.14 0.97
N GLU A 276 -11.56 -23.91 2.19
CA GLU A 276 -10.17 -23.52 2.47
C GLU A 276 -9.17 -24.65 2.20
N LEU A 277 -9.51 -25.90 2.52
CA LEU A 277 -8.69 -27.07 2.15
C LEU A 277 -8.54 -27.20 0.63
N LYS A 278 -9.61 -26.95 -0.15
CA LYS A 278 -9.55 -26.96 -1.62
C LYS A 278 -8.64 -25.86 -2.16
N LYS A 279 -8.65 -24.67 -1.55
CA LYS A 279 -7.70 -23.60 -1.89
C LYS A 279 -6.27 -24.02 -1.59
N LEU A 280 -6.02 -24.57 -0.40
CA LEU A 280 -4.70 -25.04 0.01
C LEU A 280 -4.12 -26.10 -0.95
N LYS A 281 -4.95 -27.03 -1.43
CA LYS A 281 -4.57 -28.05 -2.43
C LYS A 281 -4.01 -27.48 -3.74
N ASN A 282 -4.50 -26.31 -4.16
CA ASN A 282 -4.10 -25.66 -5.41
C ASN A 282 -2.96 -24.65 -5.21
N MET A 283 -2.60 -24.33 -3.98
CA MET A 283 -1.54 -23.36 -3.65
C MET A 283 -0.18 -24.05 -3.53
N SER A 284 0.89 -23.30 -3.82
CA SER A 284 2.24 -23.77 -3.51
C SER A 284 2.47 -23.81 -1.99
N PRO A 285 3.03 -24.89 -1.43
CA PRO A 285 3.31 -25.02 0.00
C PRO A 285 4.21 -23.92 0.59
N MET A 286 5.02 -23.26 -0.23
CA MET A 286 5.94 -22.19 0.22
C MET A 286 5.33 -20.79 0.17
N SER A 287 4.06 -20.65 -0.27
CA SER A 287 3.41 -19.34 -0.37
C SER A 287 2.98 -18.78 1.01
N ALA A 288 3.05 -17.45 1.15
CA ALA A 288 2.55 -16.75 2.34
C ALA A 288 1.05 -16.98 2.55
N GLU A 289 0.28 -17.07 1.47
CA GLU A 289 -1.15 -17.37 1.51
C GLU A 289 -1.43 -18.79 2.01
N ALA A 290 -0.68 -19.80 1.56
CA ALA A 290 -0.80 -21.16 2.09
C ALA A 290 -0.53 -21.21 3.60
N THR A 291 0.42 -20.42 4.10
CA THR A 291 0.69 -20.33 5.54
C THR A 291 -0.50 -19.76 6.32
N VAL A 292 -1.17 -18.72 5.79
CA VAL A 292 -2.36 -18.14 6.41
C VAL A 292 -3.51 -19.15 6.43
N VAL A 293 -3.74 -19.87 5.32
CA VAL A 293 -4.79 -20.89 5.23
C VAL A 293 -4.51 -22.09 6.15
N ARG A 294 -3.25 -22.54 6.25
CA ARG A 294 -2.84 -23.58 7.21
C ARG A 294 -3.12 -23.15 8.64
N ASN A 295 -2.68 -21.96 9.04
CA ASN A 295 -2.90 -21.45 10.39
C ASN A 295 -4.39 -21.34 10.69
N TYR A 296 -5.19 -20.91 9.71
CA TYR A 296 -6.65 -20.89 9.84
C TYR A 296 -7.24 -22.28 10.07
N LEU A 297 -6.86 -23.28 9.26
CA LEU A 297 -7.34 -24.66 9.43
C LEU A 297 -6.87 -25.25 10.75
N ASP A 298 -5.65 -24.98 11.19
CA ASP A 298 -5.18 -25.43 12.51
C ASP A 298 -5.98 -24.80 13.65
N TRP A 299 -6.27 -23.51 13.60
CA TRP A 299 -7.14 -22.85 14.59
C TRP A 299 -8.53 -23.47 14.62
N MET A 300 -9.17 -23.59 13.44
CA MET A 300 -10.51 -24.17 13.32
C MET A 300 -10.57 -25.62 13.80
N LEU A 301 -9.52 -26.43 13.58
CA LEU A 301 -9.48 -27.83 14.01
C LEU A 301 -9.01 -28.02 15.46
N SER A 302 -8.35 -27.02 16.04
CA SER A 302 -7.84 -27.08 17.42
C SER A 302 -8.85 -26.62 18.46
N ILE A 303 -9.83 -25.81 18.07
CA ILE A 303 -10.92 -25.41 18.96
C ILE A 303 -11.89 -26.59 19.18
N PRO A 304 -12.47 -26.72 20.38
CA PRO A 304 -13.33 -27.85 20.68
C PRO A 304 -14.67 -27.73 19.94
N TRP A 305 -15.08 -28.77 19.23
CA TRP A 305 -16.40 -28.85 18.61
C TRP A 305 -17.18 -30.02 19.21
N GLY A 306 -18.25 -29.73 19.93
CA GLY A 306 -19.11 -30.75 20.56
C GLY A 306 -18.48 -31.54 21.72
N THR A 307 -17.19 -31.38 22.01
CA THR A 307 -16.50 -32.01 23.16
C THR A 307 -16.88 -31.27 24.44
N ARG A 308 -17.53 -31.96 25.39
CA ARG A 308 -17.99 -31.38 26.67
C ARG A 308 -17.34 -32.08 27.86
N SER A 309 -16.97 -31.32 28.89
CA SER A 309 -16.61 -31.88 30.20
C SER A 309 -17.85 -32.43 30.90
N ARG A 310 -17.66 -33.45 31.74
CA ARG A 310 -18.74 -34.02 32.55
C ARG A 310 -19.08 -33.06 33.70
N VAL A 311 -20.22 -32.40 33.59
CA VAL A 311 -20.72 -31.49 34.63
C VAL A 311 -21.23 -32.27 35.84
N LYS A 312 -20.78 -31.90 37.04
CA LYS A 312 -21.29 -32.40 38.32
C LYS A 312 -22.57 -31.67 38.69
N LYS A 313 -23.56 -32.41 39.19
CA LYS A 313 -24.90 -31.88 39.53
C LYS A 313 -25.23 -31.91 41.02
N ASP A 314 -24.24 -32.20 41.84
CA ASP A 314 -24.40 -32.35 43.29
C ASP A 314 -24.11 -31.01 43.96
N LEU A 315 -25.17 -30.39 44.50
CA LEU A 315 -25.08 -29.09 45.17
C LEU A 315 -24.42 -29.21 46.55
N ASP A 316 -24.62 -30.31 47.26
CA ASP A 316 -24.02 -30.53 48.58
C ASP A 316 -22.50 -30.71 48.44
N ALA A 317 -22.09 -31.46 47.42
CA ALA A 317 -20.67 -31.58 47.07
C ALA A 317 -20.09 -30.24 46.60
N ALA A 318 -20.86 -29.41 45.88
CA ALA A 318 -20.41 -28.09 45.46
C ALA A 318 -20.22 -27.15 46.66
N GLN A 319 -21.17 -27.13 47.60
CA GLN A 319 -21.09 -26.36 48.85
C GLN A 319 -19.85 -26.77 49.64
N LYS A 320 -19.63 -28.08 49.81
CA LYS A 320 -18.44 -28.60 50.50
C LYS A 320 -17.13 -28.14 49.86
N VAL A 321 -17.04 -28.16 48.52
CA VAL A 321 -15.85 -27.66 47.82
C VAL A 321 -15.63 -26.16 48.07
N LEU A 322 -16.69 -25.36 48.09
CA LEU A 322 -16.59 -23.93 48.39
C LEU A 322 -16.16 -23.69 49.84
N ASP A 323 -16.64 -24.48 50.78
CA ASP A 323 -16.29 -24.41 52.20
C ASP A 323 -14.85 -24.86 52.50
N ASP A 324 -14.40 -25.91 51.83
CA ASP A 324 -13.04 -26.42 51.96
C ASP A 324 -11.98 -25.44 51.41
N ASP A 325 -12.36 -24.62 50.42
CA ASP A 325 -11.44 -23.71 49.72
C ASP A 325 -11.41 -22.29 50.27
N HIS A 326 -12.49 -21.87 50.93
CA HIS A 326 -12.68 -20.50 51.38
C HIS A 326 -13.28 -20.49 52.78
N TYR A 327 -12.56 -19.85 53.71
CA TYR A 327 -13.09 -19.57 55.04
C TYR A 327 -14.06 -18.37 55.00
N GLY A 328 -15.17 -18.48 55.74
CA GLY A 328 -16.21 -17.44 55.79
C GLY A 328 -16.99 -17.29 54.48
N LEU A 329 -17.35 -16.06 54.12
CA LEU A 329 -18.08 -15.72 52.89
C LEU A 329 -19.43 -16.45 52.73
N GLU A 330 -20.11 -16.78 53.83
CA GLU A 330 -21.34 -17.59 53.83
C GLU A 330 -22.39 -17.09 52.83
N LYS A 331 -22.72 -15.79 52.85
CA LYS A 331 -23.69 -15.18 51.93
C LYS A 331 -23.29 -15.31 50.46
N VAL A 332 -21.98 -15.22 50.17
CA VAL A 332 -21.45 -15.32 48.80
C VAL A 332 -21.52 -16.76 48.31
N LYS A 333 -21.14 -17.72 49.16
CA LYS A 333 -21.22 -19.15 48.85
C LYS A 333 -22.67 -19.59 48.65
N GLU A 334 -23.57 -19.20 49.54
CA GLU A 334 -25.01 -19.44 49.43
C GLU A 334 -25.54 -18.95 48.09
N ARG A 335 -25.19 -17.71 47.70
CA ARG A 335 -25.63 -17.14 46.43
C ARG A 335 -25.08 -17.86 45.21
N ILE A 336 -23.83 -18.33 45.27
CA ILE A 336 -23.24 -19.18 44.22
C ILE A 336 -24.01 -20.51 44.13
N ILE A 337 -24.36 -21.14 45.24
CA ILE A 337 -25.15 -22.38 45.24
C ILE A 337 -26.54 -22.15 44.65
N GLU A 338 -27.21 -21.06 45.01
CA GLU A 338 -28.51 -20.68 44.43
C GLU A 338 -28.41 -20.53 42.90
N TYR A 339 -27.37 -19.86 42.42
CA TYR A 339 -27.11 -19.70 40.98
C TYR A 339 -26.89 -21.06 40.30
N LEU A 340 -26.09 -21.94 40.90
CA LEU A 340 -25.86 -23.30 40.39
C LEU A 340 -27.17 -24.12 40.39
N ALA A 341 -28.00 -23.99 41.41
CA ALA A 341 -29.28 -24.70 41.52
C ALA A 341 -30.25 -24.33 40.38
N VAL A 342 -30.32 -23.05 40.00
CA VAL A 342 -31.09 -22.59 38.84
C VAL A 342 -30.53 -23.19 37.55
N GLY A 343 -29.20 -23.20 37.40
CA GLY A 343 -28.50 -23.80 36.26
C GLY A 343 -28.68 -25.31 36.12
N LEU A 344 -28.98 -26.04 37.20
CA LEU A 344 -29.30 -27.47 37.13
C LEU A 344 -30.70 -27.75 36.58
N ARG A 345 -31.64 -26.83 36.78
CA ARG A 345 -33.02 -26.97 36.30
C ARG A 345 -33.18 -26.57 34.85
N SER A 346 -32.48 -25.52 34.41
CA SER A 346 -32.51 -25.07 33.02
C SER A 346 -31.40 -25.72 32.18
N ARG A 347 -31.73 -26.22 30.98
CA ARG A 347 -30.71 -26.74 30.06
C ARG A 347 -29.84 -25.65 29.43
N LYS A 348 -30.31 -24.39 29.44
CA LYS A 348 -29.58 -23.22 28.95
C LYS A 348 -29.43 -22.20 30.07
N LEU A 349 -28.21 -21.70 30.28
CA LEU A 349 -27.91 -20.62 31.22
C LEU A 349 -28.45 -19.30 30.63
N LYS A 350 -29.74 -19.03 30.85
CA LYS A 350 -30.40 -17.76 30.48
C LYS A 350 -30.44 -16.76 31.64
N GLY A 351 -29.77 -17.08 32.75
CA GLY A 351 -29.75 -16.23 33.94
C GLY A 351 -28.74 -15.09 33.81
N PRO A 352 -28.83 -14.08 34.70
CA PRO A 352 -27.85 -13.01 34.77
C PRO A 352 -26.47 -13.57 35.10
N ILE A 353 -25.42 -12.92 34.61
CA ILE A 353 -24.04 -13.36 34.81
C ILE A 353 -23.56 -12.91 36.19
N LEU A 354 -23.04 -13.82 36.98
CA LEU A 354 -22.50 -13.47 38.29
C LEU A 354 -21.30 -12.52 38.15
N CYS A 355 -21.32 -11.43 38.91
CA CYS A 355 -20.24 -10.46 39.03
C CYS A 355 -19.77 -10.34 40.47
N LEU A 356 -18.55 -10.80 40.74
CA LEU A 356 -17.92 -10.71 42.05
C LEU A 356 -17.23 -9.34 42.19
N VAL A 357 -17.76 -8.48 43.04
CA VAL A 357 -17.28 -7.09 43.21
C VAL A 357 -16.69 -6.89 44.60
N GLY A 358 -15.48 -6.33 44.71
CA GLY A 358 -14.88 -6.04 46.02
C GLY A 358 -13.46 -5.52 45.90
N PRO A 359 -12.76 -5.21 47.00
CA PRO A 359 -11.37 -4.77 46.94
C PRO A 359 -10.44 -5.88 46.41
N PRO A 360 -9.20 -5.55 45.96
CA PRO A 360 -8.22 -6.56 45.59
C PRO A 360 -7.86 -7.43 46.79
N GLY A 361 -7.58 -8.71 46.56
CA GLY A 361 -7.14 -9.65 47.60
C GLY A 361 -8.27 -10.40 48.35
N VAL A 362 -9.55 -10.12 48.08
CA VAL A 362 -10.70 -10.79 48.74
C VAL A 362 -11.08 -12.16 48.14
N GLY A 363 -10.17 -12.80 47.41
CA GLY A 363 -10.40 -14.17 46.91
C GLY A 363 -11.31 -14.32 45.68
N LYS A 364 -11.73 -13.25 45.00
CA LYS A 364 -12.63 -13.27 43.81
C LYS A 364 -12.23 -14.30 42.75
N THR A 365 -10.98 -14.27 42.30
CA THR A 365 -10.45 -15.22 41.29
C THR A 365 -10.39 -16.66 41.83
N SER A 366 -10.09 -16.81 43.13
CA SER A 366 -10.02 -18.12 43.78
C SER A 366 -11.42 -18.76 43.89
N LEU A 367 -12.47 -17.96 44.16
CA LEU A 367 -13.86 -18.42 44.13
C LEU A 367 -14.25 -18.96 42.75
N GLY A 368 -13.91 -18.24 41.67
CA GLY A 368 -14.18 -18.74 40.31
C GLY A 368 -13.52 -20.09 40.02
N LYS A 369 -12.30 -20.31 40.53
CA LYS A 369 -11.60 -21.59 40.43
C LYS A 369 -12.31 -22.70 41.23
N SER A 370 -12.80 -22.39 42.44
CA SER A 370 -13.59 -23.30 43.25
C SER A 370 -14.91 -23.69 42.57
N VAL A 371 -15.61 -22.72 41.97
CA VAL A 371 -16.85 -22.98 41.20
C VAL A 371 -16.57 -23.92 40.02
N ALA A 372 -15.47 -23.72 39.29
CA ALA A 372 -15.10 -24.60 38.18
C ALA A 372 -14.83 -26.04 38.65
N ARG A 373 -14.10 -26.21 39.76
CA ARG A 373 -13.84 -27.53 40.37
C ARG A 373 -15.11 -28.20 40.90
N ALA A 374 -15.98 -27.41 41.55
CA ALA A 374 -17.26 -27.87 42.07
C ALA A 374 -18.17 -28.38 40.94
N THR A 375 -18.21 -27.66 39.81
CA THR A 375 -19.03 -28.01 38.65
C THR A 375 -18.38 -29.02 37.70
N GLY A 376 -17.09 -29.32 37.85
CA GLY A 376 -16.35 -30.22 36.94
C GLY A 376 -16.09 -29.60 35.56
N ARG A 377 -15.93 -28.27 35.51
CA ARG A 377 -15.63 -27.52 34.29
C ARG A 377 -14.15 -27.13 34.28
N GLU A 378 -13.57 -27.05 33.08
CA GLU A 378 -12.24 -26.48 32.90
C GLU A 378 -12.25 -24.99 33.24
N PHE A 379 -11.27 -24.54 34.02
CA PHE A 379 -11.16 -23.15 34.45
C PHE A 379 -10.21 -22.38 33.53
N ILE A 380 -10.71 -21.35 32.87
CA ILE A 380 -9.89 -20.40 32.11
C ILE A 380 -10.10 -18.99 32.65
N ARG A 381 -9.00 -18.26 32.82
CA ARG A 381 -9.02 -16.85 33.22
C ARG A 381 -8.62 -15.96 32.04
N ILE A 382 -9.41 -14.94 31.78
CA ILE A 382 -9.12 -13.89 30.81
C ILE A 382 -9.08 -12.56 31.56
N SER A 383 -7.96 -11.85 31.46
CA SER A 383 -7.84 -10.50 32.03
C SER A 383 -8.36 -9.49 31.01
N LEU A 384 -9.37 -8.71 31.42
CA LEU A 384 -9.94 -7.61 30.64
C LEU A 384 -9.32 -6.25 30.98
N GLY A 385 -8.51 -6.19 32.06
CA GLY A 385 -7.76 -5.00 32.41
C GLY A 385 -6.85 -4.53 31.27
N GLY A 386 -7.05 -3.29 30.84
CA GLY A 386 -6.26 -2.66 29.76
C GLY A 386 -6.72 -3.00 28.34
N VAL A 387 -7.81 -3.75 28.17
CA VAL A 387 -8.44 -3.96 26.86
C VAL A 387 -9.07 -2.65 26.40
N ARG A 388 -8.72 -2.23 25.18
CA ARG A 388 -9.18 -0.97 24.56
C ARG A 388 -9.78 -1.15 23.18
N ASP A 389 -9.54 -2.29 22.53
CA ASP A 389 -9.97 -2.58 21.17
C ASP A 389 -10.88 -3.82 21.16
N GLU A 390 -11.96 -3.72 20.41
CA GLU A 390 -12.90 -4.79 20.13
C GLU A 390 -12.22 -6.03 19.51
N SER A 391 -11.17 -5.80 18.73
CA SER A 391 -10.36 -6.83 18.07
C SER A 391 -9.70 -7.78 19.06
N GLU A 392 -9.49 -7.38 20.33
CA GLU A 392 -8.99 -8.30 21.35
C GLU A 392 -10.03 -9.35 21.75
N ILE A 393 -11.32 -9.04 21.61
CA ILE A 393 -12.42 -9.95 21.93
C ILE A 393 -12.85 -10.77 20.70
N ARG A 394 -13.03 -10.11 19.54
CA ARG A 394 -13.51 -10.72 18.27
C ARG A 394 -12.40 -11.13 17.29
N GLY A 395 -11.13 -10.83 17.59
CA GLY A 395 -10.01 -11.14 16.71
C GLY A 395 -9.83 -10.15 15.54
N HIS A 396 -8.76 -10.34 14.77
CA HIS A 396 -8.49 -9.57 13.56
C HIS A 396 -9.02 -10.28 12.32
N ARG A 397 -9.39 -9.51 11.29
CA ARG A 397 -9.67 -10.08 9.96
C ARG A 397 -8.44 -10.82 9.41
N ARG A 398 -8.67 -11.91 8.70
CA ARG A 398 -7.63 -12.77 8.12
C ARG A 398 -6.97 -12.13 6.88
N THR A 399 -6.22 -11.04 7.06
CA THR A 399 -5.58 -10.30 5.95
C THR A 399 -4.05 -10.43 5.91
N TYR A 400 -3.39 -10.69 7.05
CA TYR A 400 -1.93 -10.83 7.14
C TYR A 400 -1.53 -12.01 8.03
N ILE A 401 -0.28 -12.48 7.91
CA ILE A 401 0.27 -13.62 8.68
C ILE A 401 0.12 -13.43 10.20
N GLY A 402 0.18 -12.18 10.69
CA GLY A 402 0.03 -11.85 12.11
C GLY A 402 -1.41 -11.75 12.62
N SER A 403 -2.43 -12.02 11.79
CA SER A 403 -3.83 -11.99 12.22
C SER A 403 -4.09 -13.11 13.20
N MET A 404 -4.74 -12.82 14.32
CA MET A 404 -5.02 -13.78 15.39
C MET A 404 -6.51 -13.77 15.76
N PRO A 405 -7.08 -14.93 16.14
CA PRO A 405 -8.41 -15.00 16.73
C PRO A 405 -8.50 -14.22 18.05
N GLY A 406 -9.70 -13.84 18.45
CA GLY A 406 -9.96 -13.13 19.69
C GLY A 406 -9.68 -13.95 20.94
N LYS A 407 -9.54 -13.28 22.09
CA LYS A 407 -9.23 -13.92 23.38
C LYS A 407 -10.23 -15.01 23.78
N ILE A 408 -11.50 -14.90 23.38
CA ILE A 408 -12.54 -15.91 23.65
C ILE A 408 -12.20 -17.23 22.92
N ILE A 409 -11.91 -17.17 21.62
CA ILE A 409 -11.53 -18.34 20.82
C ILE A 409 -10.21 -18.95 21.32
N GLN A 410 -9.24 -18.09 21.70
CA GLN A 410 -7.99 -18.56 22.31
C GLN A 410 -8.22 -19.27 23.64
N ALA A 411 -9.15 -18.78 24.47
CA ALA A 411 -9.53 -19.40 25.74
C ALA A 411 -10.16 -20.79 25.51
N LEU A 412 -11.02 -20.93 24.50
CA LEU A 412 -11.63 -22.22 24.14
C LEU A 412 -10.59 -23.23 23.62
N LYS A 413 -9.62 -22.80 22.79
CA LYS A 413 -8.50 -23.66 22.38
C LYS A 413 -7.71 -24.18 23.58
N LYS A 414 -7.48 -23.33 24.60
CA LYS A 414 -6.80 -23.73 25.85
C LYS A 414 -7.65 -24.68 26.70
N ALA A 415 -8.96 -24.44 26.80
CA ALA A 415 -9.89 -25.26 27.57
C ALA A 415 -10.11 -26.66 26.98
N LYS A 416 -9.99 -26.82 25.66
CA LYS A 416 -10.25 -28.08 24.93
C LYS A 416 -11.67 -28.66 25.14
N THR A 417 -12.58 -27.88 25.70
CA THR A 417 -13.98 -28.22 25.98
C THR A 417 -14.88 -27.07 25.57
N THR A 418 -16.13 -27.36 25.20
CA THR A 418 -17.14 -26.38 24.76
C THR A 418 -17.92 -25.75 25.92
N ASN A 419 -17.82 -26.32 27.12
CA ASN A 419 -18.52 -25.87 28.33
C ASN A 419 -17.56 -25.47 29.48
N PRO A 420 -16.46 -24.74 29.24
CA PRO A 420 -15.58 -24.29 30.31
C PRO A 420 -16.28 -23.25 31.20
N LEU A 421 -15.66 -23.00 32.35
CA LEU A 421 -15.92 -21.78 33.13
C LEU A 421 -14.87 -20.74 32.74
N ILE A 422 -15.32 -19.65 32.14
CA ILE A 422 -14.47 -18.53 31.76
C ILE A 422 -14.65 -17.41 32.78
N LEU A 423 -13.59 -17.13 33.54
CA LEU A 423 -13.52 -15.99 34.43
C LEU A 423 -12.99 -14.77 33.69
N LEU A 424 -13.83 -13.75 33.58
CA LEU A 424 -13.51 -12.44 33.02
C LEU A 424 -13.08 -11.51 34.17
N ASP A 425 -11.77 -11.32 34.29
CA ASP A 425 -11.14 -10.62 35.41
C ASP A 425 -11.00 -9.12 35.10
N GLU A 426 -11.31 -8.26 36.08
CA GLU A 426 -11.19 -6.79 35.99
C GLU A 426 -12.03 -6.16 34.87
N ILE A 427 -13.31 -6.51 34.80
CA ILE A 427 -14.23 -5.98 33.78
C ILE A 427 -14.45 -4.45 33.90
N ASP A 428 -14.25 -3.90 35.10
CA ASP A 428 -14.29 -2.46 35.39
C ASP A 428 -13.10 -1.67 34.83
N LYS A 429 -12.04 -2.35 34.40
CA LYS A 429 -10.84 -1.72 33.81
C LYS A 429 -10.79 -1.77 32.29
N MET A 430 -11.92 -2.10 31.64
CA MET A 430 -12.04 -1.97 30.19
C MET A 430 -12.12 -0.49 29.81
N GLY A 431 -11.26 -0.05 28.90
CA GLY A 431 -11.23 1.31 28.41
C GLY A 431 -12.16 1.48 27.20
N GLN A 432 -12.78 2.65 27.09
CA GLN A 432 -13.39 3.09 25.83
C GLN A 432 -12.34 3.88 25.04
N ASP A 433 -12.06 3.48 23.81
CA ASP A 433 -11.20 4.21 22.88
C ASP A 433 -11.98 4.60 21.62
N PHE A 434 -11.53 5.63 20.91
CA PHE A 434 -12.26 6.22 19.77
C PHE A 434 -12.43 5.26 18.55
N ARG A 435 -11.83 4.07 18.59
CA ARG A 435 -11.78 3.09 17.48
C ARG A 435 -12.77 1.93 17.60
N GLY A 436 -13.48 1.81 18.72
CA GLY A 436 -14.46 0.75 18.95
C GLY A 436 -14.80 0.61 20.44
N ASP A 437 -15.97 0.04 20.73
CA ASP A 437 -16.42 -0.19 22.10
C ASP A 437 -16.27 -1.68 22.46
N PRO A 438 -15.24 -2.07 23.23
CA PRO A 438 -15.06 -3.47 23.63
C PRO A 438 -16.24 -3.98 24.47
N ALA A 439 -17.00 -3.10 25.14
CA ALA A 439 -18.20 -3.49 25.87
C ALA A 439 -19.27 -4.05 24.93
N SER A 440 -19.40 -3.52 23.72
CA SER A 440 -20.34 -4.00 22.71
C SER A 440 -20.02 -5.43 22.24
N ALA A 441 -18.74 -5.76 22.02
CA ALA A 441 -18.35 -7.15 21.72
C ALA A 441 -18.54 -8.08 22.93
N MET A 442 -18.32 -7.58 24.15
CA MET A 442 -18.61 -8.35 25.36
C MET A 442 -20.10 -8.63 25.53
N LEU A 443 -20.99 -7.71 25.13
CA LEU A 443 -22.44 -7.95 25.17
C LEU A 443 -22.84 -9.11 24.27
N GLU A 444 -22.30 -9.21 23.06
CA GLU A 444 -22.58 -10.35 22.17
C GLU A 444 -22.14 -11.70 22.79
N VAL A 445 -20.98 -11.71 23.45
CA VAL A 445 -20.45 -12.91 24.13
C VAL A 445 -21.29 -13.30 25.35
N LEU A 446 -21.79 -12.30 26.08
CA LEU A 446 -22.46 -12.47 27.36
C LEU A 446 -23.98 -12.62 27.24
N ASP A 447 -24.61 -12.08 26.20
CA ASP A 447 -26.05 -12.12 26.02
C ASP A 447 -26.51 -13.54 25.60
N PRO A 448 -27.37 -14.22 26.39
CA PRO A 448 -27.89 -15.55 26.05
C PRO A 448 -28.68 -15.64 24.74
N GLU A 449 -29.10 -14.51 24.17
CA GLU A 449 -29.79 -14.47 22.87
C GLU A 449 -28.84 -14.41 21.69
N GLN A 450 -27.62 -13.88 21.87
CA GLN A 450 -26.64 -13.68 20.79
C GLN A 450 -25.46 -14.65 20.86
N ASN A 451 -25.14 -15.16 22.06
CA ASN A 451 -23.93 -15.97 22.27
C ASN A 451 -23.94 -17.31 21.52
N SER A 452 -25.10 -17.79 21.05
CA SER A 452 -25.20 -18.99 20.22
C SER A 452 -24.69 -18.81 18.79
N THR A 453 -24.63 -17.56 18.33
CA THR A 453 -24.23 -17.18 16.96
C THR A 453 -23.03 -16.21 16.98
N PHE A 454 -22.19 -16.31 18.01
CA PHE A 454 -21.02 -15.43 18.16
C PHE A 454 -20.08 -15.58 16.97
N THR A 455 -19.72 -14.46 16.35
CA THR A 455 -18.86 -14.46 15.15
C THR A 455 -17.52 -13.78 15.43
N ASP A 456 -16.44 -14.57 15.38
CA ASP A 456 -15.07 -14.06 15.42
C ASP A 456 -14.60 -13.63 14.02
N HIS A 457 -13.95 -12.48 13.90
CA HIS A 457 -13.49 -11.90 12.64
C HIS A 457 -12.39 -12.72 11.94
N TYR A 458 -11.65 -13.53 12.67
CA TYR A 458 -10.63 -14.42 12.12
C TYR A 458 -11.25 -15.73 11.62
N LEU A 459 -12.17 -16.31 12.40
CA LEU A 459 -12.84 -17.57 12.05
C LEU A 459 -13.91 -17.39 10.97
N GLU A 460 -14.61 -16.24 10.97
CA GLU A 460 -15.67 -15.91 10.02
C GLU A 460 -16.75 -17.01 9.91
N VAL A 461 -17.05 -17.70 11.00
CA VAL A 461 -18.14 -18.67 11.17
C VAL A 461 -18.77 -18.46 12.54
N GLU A 462 -20.04 -18.79 12.68
CA GLU A 462 -20.72 -18.76 13.96
C GLU A 462 -20.19 -19.86 14.90
N TYR A 463 -19.93 -19.49 16.15
CA TYR A 463 -19.50 -20.40 17.21
C TYR A 463 -20.40 -20.30 18.44
N ASP A 464 -20.98 -21.42 18.85
CA ASP A 464 -21.95 -21.48 19.95
C ASP A 464 -21.27 -21.43 21.33
N LEU A 465 -21.49 -20.32 22.06
CA LEU A 465 -21.01 -20.11 23.42
C LEU A 465 -22.08 -20.39 24.50
N SER A 466 -23.27 -20.87 24.13
CA SER A 466 -24.41 -21.06 25.06
C SER A 466 -24.12 -21.97 26.26
N ASP A 467 -23.18 -22.91 26.11
CA ASP A 467 -22.81 -23.86 27.16
C ASP A 467 -21.64 -23.37 28.04
N VAL A 468 -21.00 -22.27 27.66
CA VAL A 468 -19.92 -21.64 28.43
C VAL A 468 -20.51 -20.98 29.66
N MET A 469 -19.89 -21.20 30.82
CA MET A 469 -20.27 -20.53 32.06
C MET A 469 -19.37 -19.31 32.25
N PHE A 470 -19.93 -18.11 32.11
CA PHE A 470 -19.21 -16.88 32.37
C PHE A 470 -19.33 -16.48 33.85
N LEU A 471 -18.21 -16.06 34.44
CA LEU A 471 -18.13 -15.42 35.74
C LEU A 471 -17.29 -14.15 35.58
N THR A 472 -17.71 -13.04 36.17
CA THR A 472 -16.98 -11.78 36.06
C THR A 472 -16.46 -11.33 37.43
N THR A 473 -15.34 -10.59 37.43
CA THR A 473 -14.84 -9.91 38.62
C THR A 473 -14.67 -8.42 38.32
N ALA A 474 -14.91 -7.60 39.35
CA ALA A 474 -14.63 -6.17 39.31
C ALA A 474 -14.08 -5.68 40.64
N ASN A 475 -13.36 -4.56 40.62
CA ASN A 475 -12.96 -3.88 41.84
C ASN A 475 -13.95 -2.79 42.26
N SER A 476 -14.64 -2.20 41.28
CA SER A 476 -15.67 -1.19 41.46
C SER A 476 -16.87 -1.44 40.54
N LEU A 477 -17.98 -0.75 40.80
CA LEU A 477 -19.16 -0.76 39.92
C LEU A 477 -19.05 0.21 38.74
N ASN A 478 -17.88 0.84 38.55
CA ASN A 478 -17.66 1.79 37.47
C ASN A 478 -17.40 1.05 36.15
N MET A 479 -18.47 0.53 35.54
CA MET A 479 -18.42 -0.20 34.28
C MET A 479 -19.62 0.21 33.39
N PRO A 480 -19.60 -0.11 32.08
CA PRO A 480 -20.67 0.27 31.16
C PRO A 480 -22.05 -0.21 31.62
N GLY A 481 -23.04 0.70 31.63
CA GLY A 481 -24.42 0.41 32.03
C GLY A 481 -25.04 -0.83 31.37
N PRO A 482 -24.89 -1.03 30.05
CA PRO A 482 -25.42 -2.23 29.38
C PRO A 482 -24.90 -3.56 29.94
N LEU A 483 -23.65 -3.59 30.43
CA LEU A 483 -23.07 -4.78 31.05
C LEU A 483 -23.63 -4.98 32.46
N LEU A 484 -23.78 -3.91 33.24
CA LEU A 484 -24.37 -3.96 34.58
C LEU A 484 -25.78 -4.56 34.57
N ASP A 485 -26.60 -4.17 33.60
CA ASP A 485 -28.00 -4.63 33.48
C ASP A 485 -28.12 -6.15 33.19
N ARG A 486 -27.04 -6.77 32.72
CA ARG A 486 -26.95 -8.22 32.44
C ARG A 486 -26.26 -9.00 33.56
N MET A 487 -25.77 -8.32 34.59
CA MET A 487 -24.99 -8.91 35.66
C MET A 487 -25.74 -8.94 36.98
N GLU A 488 -25.50 -10.01 37.73
CA GLU A 488 -25.91 -10.11 39.11
C GLU A 488 -24.73 -9.78 40.01
N ILE A 489 -24.80 -8.64 40.69
CA ILE A 489 -23.71 -8.13 41.53
C ILE A 489 -23.72 -8.85 42.88
N ILE A 490 -22.61 -9.55 43.18
CA ILE A 490 -22.34 -10.13 44.49
C ILE A 490 -21.19 -9.34 45.14
N PRO A 491 -21.47 -8.52 46.17
CA PRO A 491 -20.42 -7.77 46.86
C PRO A 491 -19.63 -8.66 47.83
N LEU A 492 -18.30 -8.59 47.75
CA LEU A 492 -17.35 -9.19 48.67
C LEU A 492 -16.72 -8.08 49.51
N SER A 493 -17.02 -8.08 50.81
CA SER A 493 -16.35 -7.23 51.78
C SER A 493 -14.93 -7.72 52.06
N GLY A 494 -14.10 -6.84 52.63
CA GLY A 494 -12.84 -7.25 53.22
C GLY A 494 -13.05 -8.19 54.41
N TYR A 495 -11.95 -8.83 54.84
CA TYR A 495 -11.93 -9.73 55.98
C TYR A 495 -11.58 -9.01 57.28
N THR A 496 -12.19 -9.45 58.38
CA THR A 496 -11.81 -9.12 59.76
C THR A 496 -10.45 -9.73 60.12
N GLU A 497 -9.83 -9.29 61.22
CA GLU A 497 -8.54 -9.86 61.68
C GLU A 497 -8.64 -11.35 61.98
N ASP A 498 -9.70 -11.78 62.67
CA ASP A 498 -9.95 -13.20 62.97
C ASP A 498 -10.11 -14.02 61.69
N GLU A 499 -10.86 -13.51 60.70
CA GLU A 499 -11.01 -14.17 59.40
C GLU A 499 -9.68 -14.24 58.64
N LYS A 500 -8.86 -13.19 58.68
CA LYS A 500 -7.52 -13.21 58.06
C LYS A 500 -6.62 -14.25 58.71
N SER A 501 -6.64 -14.36 60.03
CA SER A 501 -5.88 -15.37 60.78
C SER A 501 -6.29 -16.78 60.37
N GLU A 502 -7.59 -17.07 60.31
CA GLU A 502 -8.11 -18.38 59.87
C GLU A 502 -7.78 -18.67 58.39
N ILE A 503 -7.90 -17.69 57.49
CA ILE A 503 -7.53 -17.85 56.08
C ILE A 503 -6.03 -18.14 55.95
N ALA A 504 -5.20 -17.45 56.73
CA ALA A 504 -3.76 -17.65 56.72
C ALA A 504 -3.41 -19.08 57.18
N LYS A 505 -3.96 -19.50 58.33
CA LYS A 505 -3.76 -20.85 58.90
C LYS A 505 -4.21 -21.96 57.96
N ARG A 506 -5.40 -21.86 57.37
CA ARG A 506 -6.02 -22.94 56.59
C ARG A 506 -5.56 -23.02 55.15
N HIS A 507 -5.12 -21.90 54.55
CA HIS A 507 -4.90 -21.85 53.10
C HIS A 507 -3.56 -21.22 52.71
N LEU A 508 -3.17 -20.08 53.30
CA LEU A 508 -2.00 -19.34 52.81
C LEU A 508 -0.69 -19.98 53.26
N ILE A 509 -0.57 -20.41 54.52
CA ILE A 509 0.66 -21.01 55.06
C ILE A 509 1.02 -22.26 54.28
N ASP A 510 0.09 -23.23 54.19
CA ASP A 510 0.32 -24.49 53.49
C ASP A 510 0.74 -24.27 52.03
N LYS A 511 0.09 -23.31 51.36
CA LYS A 511 0.43 -22.94 49.99
C LYS A 511 1.83 -22.35 49.87
N GLN A 512 2.25 -21.50 50.81
CA GLN A 512 3.60 -20.92 50.81
C GLN A 512 4.68 -21.95 51.15
N VAL A 513 4.42 -22.84 52.12
CA VAL A 513 5.32 -23.94 52.49
C VAL A 513 5.60 -24.85 51.29
N GLN A 514 4.54 -25.23 50.55
CA GLN A 514 4.67 -26.01 49.32
C GLN A 514 5.44 -25.26 48.22
N ASN A 515 5.13 -23.97 48.00
CA ASN A 515 5.81 -23.17 46.96
C ASN A 515 7.31 -22.99 47.21
N HIS A 516 7.74 -22.99 48.48
CA HIS A 516 9.15 -22.89 48.87
C HIS A 516 9.84 -24.25 49.01
N GLY A 517 9.12 -25.36 48.74
CA GLY A 517 9.67 -26.72 48.81
C GLY A 517 10.05 -27.18 50.21
N LEU A 518 9.49 -26.55 51.24
CA LEU A 518 9.77 -26.86 52.64
C LEU A 518 9.09 -28.17 53.04
N LYS A 519 9.80 -29.00 53.79
CA LYS A 519 9.26 -30.24 54.34
C LYS A 519 8.45 -29.97 55.61
N LYS A 520 7.54 -30.90 55.93
CA LYS A 520 6.73 -30.83 57.14
C LYS A 520 7.65 -30.78 58.38
N GLY A 521 7.56 -29.69 59.15
CA GLY A 521 8.37 -29.46 60.36
C GLY A 521 9.61 -28.58 60.18
N GLU A 522 9.95 -28.14 58.96
CA GLU A 522 11.07 -27.20 58.73
C GLU A 522 10.70 -25.73 59.01
N PHE A 523 9.40 -25.43 59.03
CA PHE A 523 8.86 -24.09 59.27
C PHE A 523 7.60 -24.20 60.12
N GLU A 524 7.54 -23.37 61.15
CA GLU A 524 6.39 -23.24 62.05
C GLU A 524 6.11 -21.76 62.24
N LEU A 525 4.85 -21.36 62.01
CA LEU A 525 4.37 -20.02 62.26
C LEU A 525 3.48 -20.06 63.50
N THR A 526 3.87 -19.31 64.54
CA THR A 526 3.13 -19.29 65.81
C THR A 526 1.95 -18.32 65.73
N ASP A 527 0.90 -18.57 66.51
CA ASP A 527 -0.31 -17.73 66.56
C ASP A 527 -0.04 -16.23 66.82
N PRO A 528 0.93 -15.80 67.65
CA PRO A 528 1.26 -14.38 67.80
C PRO A 528 1.97 -13.74 66.59
N ALA A 529 2.49 -14.55 65.67
CA ALA A 529 3.13 -14.09 64.44
C ALA A 529 2.16 -13.98 63.25
N LEU A 530 0.90 -14.39 63.44
CA LEU A 530 -0.23 -14.28 62.51
C LEU A 530 -1.04 -13.02 62.79
#